data_AF-A0AAV5EHQ9-F1
#
_entry.id   AF-A0AAV5EHQ9-F1
#
_cell.length_a   1.000
_cell.length_b   1.000
_cell.length_c   1.000
_cell.angle_alpha   90.00
_cell.angle_beta   90.00
_cell.angle_gamma   90.00
#
_symmetry.space_group_name_H-M   'P 1'
#
loop_
_entity.id
_entity.type
_entity.pdbx_description
1 polymer ?
#
loop_
_entity_poly.entity_id
_entity_poly.type
_entity_poly.pdbx_seq_one_letter_code
_entity_poly.pdbx_strand_id
1 'polypeptide(L)'
;MKLLFSALLLLLIASTCKCKSSTLEDTCRSFAAGHPSIGYDYCIKTFQADNGSSAAEATDARALAAIAARIAEAKANATAARVAALSAVEVDGRRRARLDVCAEVYSDAVDQLGQAAEDIARGGEGDDDGAEAALQDAVTQLSAALDAPGTCEDAFGEADDTSPLAAEDAEFKKLATIALAVAASLAPPSSPSTPTPRPRIAG
;
A
#
# COMPACT_ATOMS: atom_id res chain seq x y z
N MET A 1 58.60 1.92 3.33
CA MET A 1 57.73 3.05 2.89
C MET A 1 56.84 2.70 1.69
N LYS A 2 57.35 2.35 0.49
CA LYS A 2 56.51 2.00 -0.69
C LYS A 2 55.39 0.97 -0.40
N LEU A 3 55.72 -0.14 0.27
CA LEU A 3 54.75 -1.20 0.61
C LEU A 3 53.65 -0.74 1.59
N LEU A 4 53.99 0.15 2.54
CA LEU A 4 53.03 0.72 3.50
C LEU A 4 52.06 1.69 2.79
N PHE A 5 52.56 2.49 1.84
CA PHE A 5 51.71 3.31 0.98
C PHE A 5 50.77 2.46 0.12
N SER A 6 51.25 1.34 -0.44
CA SER A 6 50.42 0.41 -1.21
C SER A 6 49.32 -0.24 -0.37
N ALA A 7 49.63 -0.66 0.86
CA ALA A 7 48.66 -1.23 1.79
C ALA A 7 47.62 -0.20 2.27
N LEU A 8 48.06 1.03 2.54
CA LEU A 8 47.17 2.13 2.92
C LEU A 8 46.23 2.52 1.78
N LEU A 9 46.71 2.53 0.53
CA LEU A 9 45.89 2.77 -0.66
C LEU A 9 44.85 1.67 -0.87
N LEU A 10 45.22 0.39 -0.69
CA LEU A 10 44.28 -0.74 -0.74
C LEU A 10 43.19 -0.67 0.35
N LEU A 11 43.55 -0.27 1.58
CA LEU A 11 42.59 -0.06 2.68
C LEU A 11 41.64 1.13 2.43
N LEU A 12 42.12 2.19 1.77
CA LEU A 12 41.30 3.33 1.34
C LEU A 12 40.31 2.93 0.24
N ILE A 13 40.73 2.13 -0.74
CA ILE A 13 39.86 1.62 -1.79
C ILE A 13 38.80 0.68 -1.19
N ALA A 14 39.18 -0.22 -0.28
CA ALA A 14 38.26 -1.13 0.41
C ALA A 14 37.23 -0.41 1.31
N SER A 15 37.55 0.78 1.85
CA SER A 15 36.66 1.53 2.76
C SER A 15 35.49 2.25 2.08
N THR A 16 35.42 2.28 0.74
CA THR A 16 34.39 3.03 0.00
C THR A 16 33.29 2.17 -0.62
N CYS A 17 33.37 0.85 -0.52
CA CYS A 17 32.27 -0.04 -0.91
C CYS A 17 31.17 -0.11 0.17
N LYS A 18 30.53 1.04 0.43
CA LYS A 18 29.17 1.04 0.97
C LYS A 18 28.25 0.87 -0.22
N CYS A 19 27.80 -0.35 -0.47
CA CYS A 19 26.66 -0.58 -1.35
C CYS A 19 25.53 0.28 -0.80
N LYS A 20 25.19 1.37 -1.50
CA LYS A 20 23.96 2.10 -1.21
C LYS A 20 22.84 1.15 -1.53
N SER A 21 21.99 0.85 -0.54
CA SER A 21 20.74 0.17 -0.83
C SER A 21 19.99 0.98 -1.88
N SER A 22 19.31 0.31 -2.79
CA SER A 22 18.39 1.01 -3.69
C SER A 22 17.22 1.57 -2.89
N THR A 23 16.57 2.61 -3.42
CA THR A 23 15.36 3.21 -2.82
C THR A 23 14.34 2.13 -2.46
N LEU A 24 14.13 1.15 -3.35
CA LEU A 24 13.25 0.01 -3.14
C LEU A 24 13.64 -0.86 -1.93
N GLU A 25 14.92 -1.16 -1.76
CA GLU A 25 15.40 -1.94 -0.61
C GLU A 25 15.22 -1.19 0.72
N ASP A 26 15.48 0.12 0.75
CA ASP A 26 15.28 0.92 1.97
C ASP A 26 13.79 1.09 2.30
N THR A 27 12.93 1.34 1.29
CA THR A 27 11.47 1.36 1.44
C THR A 27 10.94 0.03 1.96
N CYS A 28 11.32 -1.11 1.36
CA CYS A 28 10.86 -2.42 1.82
C CYS A 28 11.44 -2.82 3.19
N ARG A 29 12.61 -2.32 3.57
CA ARG A 29 13.19 -2.51 4.91
C ARG A 29 12.42 -1.74 5.97
N SER A 30 12.05 -0.49 5.67
CA SER A 30 11.19 0.33 6.54
C SER A 30 9.82 -0.32 6.72
N PHE A 31 9.17 -0.70 5.61
CA PHE A 31 7.90 -1.43 5.61
C PHE A 31 7.95 -2.70 6.47
N ALA A 32 8.96 -3.54 6.27
CA ALA A 32 9.08 -4.82 6.99
C ALA A 32 9.25 -4.65 8.52
N ALA A 33 9.76 -3.51 8.99
CA ALA A 33 9.87 -3.21 10.41
C ALA A 33 8.50 -2.94 11.06
N GLY A 34 7.55 -2.34 10.33
CA GLY A 34 6.16 -2.17 10.77
C GLY A 34 5.26 -3.37 10.50
N HIS A 35 5.55 -4.13 9.42
CA HIS A 35 4.68 -5.20 8.91
C HIS A 35 5.40 -6.55 8.80
N PRO A 36 5.89 -7.14 9.92
CA PRO A 36 6.70 -8.36 9.90
C PRO A 36 5.94 -9.61 9.40
N SER A 37 4.61 -9.61 9.41
CA SER A 37 3.77 -10.68 8.86
C SER A 37 3.71 -10.71 7.33
N ILE A 38 4.02 -9.59 6.67
CA ILE A 38 4.14 -9.48 5.21
C ILE A 38 5.63 -9.57 4.84
N GLY A 39 6.45 -8.76 5.50
CA GLY A 39 7.91 -8.87 5.45
C GLY A 39 8.58 -8.32 4.19
N TYR A 40 9.92 -8.27 4.27
CA TYR A 40 10.79 -7.66 3.26
C TYR A 40 10.70 -8.36 1.90
N ASP A 41 10.85 -9.69 1.89
CA ASP A 41 10.90 -10.48 0.65
C ASP A 41 9.61 -10.39 -0.17
N TYR A 42 8.46 -10.27 0.50
CA TYR A 42 7.18 -10.10 -0.19
C TYR A 42 7.08 -8.69 -0.79
N CYS A 43 7.44 -7.64 -0.04
CA CYS A 43 7.50 -6.27 -0.56
C CYS A 43 8.41 -6.17 -1.80
N ILE A 44 9.62 -6.73 -1.75
CA ILE A 44 10.54 -6.75 -2.90
C ILE A 44 9.92 -7.49 -4.10
N LYS A 45 9.31 -8.66 -3.87
CA LYS A 45 8.64 -9.43 -4.94
C LYS A 45 7.44 -8.70 -5.55
N THR A 46 6.67 -7.97 -4.75
CA THR A 46 5.55 -7.14 -5.23
C THR A 46 6.02 -6.16 -6.29
N PHE A 47 7.07 -5.40 -6.00
CA PHE A 47 7.64 -4.44 -6.95
C PHE A 47 8.38 -5.10 -8.13
N GLN A 48 8.97 -6.28 -7.95
CA GLN A 48 9.63 -7.03 -9.04
C GLN A 48 8.64 -7.75 -9.97
N ALA A 49 7.41 -8.01 -9.55
CA ALA A 49 6.36 -8.65 -10.34
C ALA A 49 5.62 -7.66 -11.25
N ASP A 50 5.75 -6.35 -11.00
CA ASP A 50 5.35 -5.32 -11.94
C ASP A 50 6.26 -5.40 -13.17
N ASN A 51 5.73 -5.92 -14.28
CA ASN A 51 6.51 -6.15 -15.50
C ASN A 51 6.82 -4.84 -16.27
N GLY A 52 6.33 -3.69 -15.80
CA GLY A 52 6.79 -2.39 -16.23
C GLY A 52 8.17 -2.07 -15.65
N SER A 53 8.99 -1.31 -16.39
CA SER A 53 10.26 -0.81 -15.85
C SER A 53 10.07 0.22 -14.71
N SER A 54 8.83 0.63 -14.44
CA SER A 54 8.33 1.48 -13.35
C SER A 54 9.06 1.30 -12.02
N ALA A 55 9.11 0.09 -11.46
CA ALA A 55 9.72 -0.13 -10.15
C ALA A 55 11.26 -0.04 -10.16
N ALA A 56 11.89 -0.29 -11.32
CA ALA A 56 13.34 -0.13 -11.51
C ALA A 56 13.72 1.33 -11.86
N GLU A 57 12.78 2.09 -12.42
CA GLU A 57 12.89 3.51 -12.76
C GLU A 57 12.47 4.45 -11.62
N ALA A 58 11.84 3.91 -10.56
CA ALA A 58 11.40 4.66 -9.39
C ALA A 58 12.59 5.34 -8.67
N THR A 59 12.68 6.66 -8.83
CA THR A 59 13.78 7.47 -8.30
C THR A 59 13.74 7.66 -6.79
N ASP A 60 12.55 7.58 -6.20
CA ASP A 60 12.28 7.90 -4.80
C ASP A 60 11.08 7.10 -4.25
N ALA A 61 10.84 7.24 -2.95
CA ALA A 61 9.77 6.51 -2.25
C ALA A 61 8.36 6.99 -2.62
N ARG A 62 8.19 8.18 -3.21
CA ARG A 62 6.89 8.71 -3.68
C ARG A 62 6.49 8.02 -4.98
N ALA A 63 7.44 7.83 -5.90
CA ALA A 63 7.24 6.98 -7.07
C ALA A 63 6.87 5.53 -6.67
N LEU A 64 7.56 4.94 -5.68
CA LEU A 64 7.24 3.61 -5.17
C LEU A 64 5.84 3.53 -4.51
N ALA A 65 5.40 4.57 -3.79
CA ALA A 65 4.05 4.61 -3.22
C ALA A 65 2.97 4.59 -4.32
N ALA A 66 3.13 5.40 -5.38
CA ALA A 66 2.19 5.42 -6.52
C ALA A 66 2.17 4.08 -7.28
N ILE A 67 3.32 3.43 -7.45
CA ILE A 67 3.43 2.10 -8.07
C ILE A 67 2.72 1.04 -7.21
N ALA A 68 2.94 1.04 -5.89
CA ALA A 68 2.26 0.11 -4.98
C ALA A 68 0.74 0.27 -5.00
N ALA A 69 0.24 1.51 -5.07
CA ALA A 69 -1.19 1.79 -5.23
C ALA A 69 -1.75 1.18 -6.54
N ARG A 70 -1.06 1.36 -7.69
CA ARG A 70 -1.47 0.74 -8.97
C ARG A 70 -1.40 -0.79 -8.96
N ILE A 71 -0.43 -1.40 -8.27
CA ILE A 71 -0.36 -2.87 -8.12
C ILE A 71 -1.56 -3.38 -7.31
N ALA A 72 -1.93 -2.67 -6.23
CA ALA A 72 -3.13 -2.98 -5.46
C ALA A 72 -4.43 -2.72 -6.27
N GLU A 73 -4.51 -1.64 -7.05
CA GLU A 73 -5.62 -1.31 -7.96
C GLU A 73 -5.88 -2.45 -8.96
N ALA A 74 -4.83 -2.91 -9.63
CA ALA A 74 -4.89 -4.03 -10.56
C ALA A 74 -5.38 -5.32 -9.88
N LYS A 75 -5.01 -5.54 -8.61
CA LYS A 75 -5.52 -6.66 -7.81
C LYS A 75 -6.98 -6.47 -7.40
N ALA A 76 -7.42 -5.28 -6.99
CA ALA A 76 -8.83 -4.99 -6.69
C ALA A 76 -9.70 -5.26 -7.92
N ASN A 77 -9.30 -4.75 -9.09
CA ASN A 77 -10.01 -4.96 -10.36
C ASN A 77 -10.06 -6.46 -10.74
N ALA A 78 -8.98 -7.21 -10.55
CA ALA A 78 -8.97 -8.66 -10.75
C ALA A 78 -9.90 -9.41 -9.77
N THR A 79 -10.00 -8.95 -8.51
CA THR A 79 -10.95 -9.51 -7.54
C THR A 79 -12.39 -9.14 -7.91
N ALA A 80 -12.69 -7.88 -8.28
CA ALA A 80 -14.01 -7.45 -8.77
C ALA A 80 -14.48 -8.29 -9.97
N ALA A 81 -13.60 -8.55 -10.95
CA ALA A 81 -13.89 -9.42 -12.08
C ALA A 81 -14.20 -10.87 -11.65
N ARG A 82 -13.53 -11.38 -10.60
CA ARG A 82 -13.84 -12.69 -10.00
C ARG A 82 -15.19 -12.68 -9.28
N VAL A 83 -15.53 -11.62 -8.55
CA VAL A 83 -16.85 -11.46 -7.92
C VAL A 83 -17.95 -11.50 -8.97
N ALA A 84 -17.81 -10.72 -10.06
CA ALA A 84 -18.77 -10.69 -11.15
C ALA A 84 -18.97 -12.07 -11.81
N ALA A 85 -17.88 -12.84 -12.00
CA ALA A 85 -17.94 -14.20 -12.53
C ALA A 85 -18.69 -15.18 -11.59
N LEU A 86 -18.58 -15.00 -10.27
CA LEU A 86 -19.32 -15.78 -9.27
C LEU A 86 -20.81 -15.39 -9.25
N SER A 87 -21.14 -14.09 -9.19
CA SER A 87 -22.53 -13.60 -9.15
C SER A 87 -23.36 -14.06 -10.36
N ALA A 88 -22.72 -14.16 -11.52
CA ALA A 88 -23.32 -14.63 -12.77
C ALA A 88 -23.82 -16.09 -12.70
N VAL A 89 -23.24 -16.95 -11.84
CA VAL A 89 -23.56 -18.39 -11.79
C VAL A 89 -24.22 -18.87 -10.49
N GLU A 90 -24.04 -18.21 -9.34
CA GLU A 90 -24.29 -18.77 -7.99
C GLU A 90 -25.73 -19.25 -7.67
N VAL A 91 -26.73 -18.91 -8.51
CA VAL A 91 -28.19 -19.07 -8.33
C VAL A 91 -28.81 -18.51 -7.04
N ASP A 92 -28.37 -18.88 -5.84
CA ASP A 92 -28.94 -18.48 -4.54
C ASP A 92 -29.00 -16.94 -4.38
N GLY A 93 -30.18 -16.41 -4.08
CA GLY A 93 -30.40 -14.97 -3.99
C GLY A 93 -29.78 -14.30 -2.75
N ARG A 94 -29.65 -15.02 -1.63
CA ARG A 94 -28.99 -14.52 -0.41
C ARG A 94 -27.48 -14.51 -0.58
N ARG A 95 -26.91 -15.52 -1.25
CA ARG A 95 -25.48 -15.56 -1.54
C ARG A 95 -25.07 -14.58 -2.62
N ARG A 96 -25.91 -14.39 -3.66
CA ARG A 96 -25.72 -13.32 -4.64
C ARG A 96 -25.68 -11.95 -3.97
N ALA A 97 -26.61 -11.64 -3.06
CA ALA A 97 -26.60 -10.36 -2.34
C ALA A 97 -25.30 -10.11 -1.53
N ARG A 98 -24.61 -11.16 -1.06
CA ARG A 98 -23.28 -11.03 -0.43
C ARG A 98 -22.17 -10.77 -1.43
N LEU A 99 -22.21 -11.46 -2.58
CA LEU A 99 -21.30 -11.16 -3.69
C LEU A 99 -21.53 -9.74 -4.23
N ASP A 100 -22.75 -9.22 -4.21
CA ASP A 100 -23.05 -7.85 -4.63
C ASP A 100 -22.40 -6.82 -3.67
N VAL A 101 -22.38 -7.07 -2.35
CA VAL A 101 -21.61 -6.27 -1.37
C VAL A 101 -20.11 -6.32 -1.68
N CYS A 102 -19.56 -7.51 -1.94
CA CYS A 102 -18.15 -7.63 -2.35
C CYS A 102 -17.85 -6.88 -3.66
N ALA A 103 -18.80 -6.85 -4.61
CA ALA A 103 -18.62 -6.14 -5.88
C ALA A 103 -18.62 -4.62 -5.68
N GLU A 104 -19.46 -4.09 -4.79
CA GLU A 104 -19.50 -2.68 -4.41
C GLU A 104 -18.16 -2.25 -3.79
N VAL A 105 -17.72 -2.91 -2.71
CA VAL A 105 -16.50 -2.50 -2.00
C VAL A 105 -15.22 -2.68 -2.83
N TYR A 106 -15.17 -3.66 -3.73
CA TYR A 106 -14.04 -3.79 -4.67
C TYR A 106 -14.09 -2.81 -5.84
N SER A 107 -15.27 -2.32 -6.24
CA SER A 107 -15.37 -1.21 -7.20
C SER A 107 -14.87 0.08 -6.56
N ASP A 108 -15.34 0.39 -5.35
CA ASP A 108 -14.88 1.54 -4.58
C ASP A 108 -13.36 1.49 -4.35
N ALA A 109 -12.81 0.32 -3.98
CA ALA A 109 -11.37 0.16 -3.80
C ALA A 109 -10.56 0.44 -5.07
N VAL A 110 -11.05 0.07 -6.27
CA VAL A 110 -10.39 0.40 -7.55
C VAL A 110 -10.31 1.91 -7.74
N ASP A 111 -11.45 2.62 -7.60
CA ASP A 111 -11.51 4.08 -7.80
C ASP A 111 -10.63 4.81 -6.76
N GLN A 112 -10.68 4.39 -5.49
CA GLN A 112 -9.87 4.94 -4.40
C GLN A 112 -8.36 4.73 -4.64
N LEU A 113 -7.96 3.54 -5.11
CA LEU A 113 -6.55 3.22 -5.37
C LEU A 113 -6.01 3.95 -6.60
N GLY A 114 -6.80 4.04 -7.67
CA GLY A 114 -6.45 4.80 -8.87
C GLY A 114 -6.26 6.29 -8.54
N GLN A 115 -7.22 6.90 -7.84
CA GLN A 115 -7.14 8.29 -7.40
C GLN A 115 -5.92 8.54 -6.50
N ALA A 116 -5.70 7.68 -5.49
CA ALA A 116 -4.53 7.78 -4.61
C ALA A 116 -3.20 7.68 -5.39
N ALA A 117 -3.10 6.78 -6.37
CA ALA A 117 -1.91 6.65 -7.20
C ALA A 117 -1.63 7.93 -8.01
N GLU A 118 -2.66 8.61 -8.49
CA GLU A 118 -2.50 9.88 -9.21
C GLU A 118 -2.12 11.04 -8.28
N ASP A 119 -2.75 11.16 -7.10
CA ASP A 119 -2.46 12.26 -6.17
C ASP A 119 -1.07 12.12 -5.52
N ILE A 120 -0.65 10.88 -5.25
CA ILE A 120 0.74 10.59 -4.90
C ILE A 120 1.67 11.00 -6.05
N ALA A 121 1.38 10.68 -7.31
CA ALA A 121 2.23 11.08 -8.43
C ALA A 121 2.29 12.61 -8.65
N ARG A 122 1.16 13.33 -8.50
CA ARG A 122 1.05 14.78 -8.79
C ARG A 122 1.69 15.69 -7.75
N GLY A 123 1.76 15.29 -6.47
CA GLY A 123 2.35 16.12 -5.42
C GLY A 123 3.89 16.28 -5.48
N GLY A 124 4.48 16.22 -6.67
CA GLY A 124 5.80 16.79 -6.99
C GLY A 124 5.74 18.06 -7.85
N GLU A 125 4.54 18.51 -8.26
CA GLU A 125 4.34 19.57 -9.28
C GLU A 125 3.58 20.82 -8.77
N GLY A 126 3.43 21.00 -7.45
CA GLY A 126 2.73 22.15 -6.85
C GLY A 126 3.46 22.77 -5.65
N ASP A 127 2.90 23.84 -5.08
CA ASP A 127 3.39 24.42 -3.81
C ASP A 127 3.29 23.39 -2.67
N ASP A 128 4.25 23.42 -1.73
CA ASP A 128 4.45 22.38 -0.69
C ASP A 128 3.16 22.03 0.09
N ASP A 129 2.39 23.06 0.50
CA ASP A 129 1.13 22.90 1.24
C ASP A 129 0.08 22.05 0.48
N GLY A 130 0.03 22.19 -0.86
CA GLY A 130 -0.88 21.42 -1.72
C GLY A 130 -0.40 19.99 -1.95
N ALA A 131 0.91 19.78 -2.01
CA ALA A 131 1.52 18.47 -2.15
C ALA A 131 1.36 17.60 -0.88
N GLU A 132 1.37 18.23 0.30
CA GLU A 132 1.06 17.58 1.58
C GLU A 132 -0.42 17.20 1.68
N ALA A 133 -1.33 18.13 1.36
CA ALA A 133 -2.77 17.87 1.38
C ALA A 133 -3.17 16.70 0.46
N ALA A 134 -2.70 16.69 -0.79
CA ALA A 134 -2.96 15.61 -1.75
C ALA A 134 -2.40 14.25 -1.27
N LEU A 135 -1.26 14.24 -0.56
CA LEU A 135 -0.71 13.02 0.02
C LEU A 135 -1.56 12.52 1.21
N GLN A 136 -2.06 13.42 2.05
CA GLN A 136 -2.94 13.07 3.18
C GLN A 136 -4.30 12.54 2.70
N ASP A 137 -4.85 13.12 1.63
CA ASP A 137 -6.06 12.61 0.97
C ASP A 137 -5.78 11.22 0.36
N ALA A 138 -4.67 11.03 -0.34
CA ALA A 138 -4.28 9.72 -0.88
C ALA A 138 -4.10 8.65 0.22
N VAL A 139 -3.45 8.97 1.34
CA VAL A 139 -3.35 8.06 2.51
C VAL A 139 -4.74 7.71 3.05
N THR A 140 -5.69 8.65 3.05
CA THR A 140 -7.08 8.39 3.44
C THR A 140 -7.78 7.43 2.48
N GLN A 141 -7.65 7.64 1.16
CA GLN A 141 -8.20 6.74 0.14
C GLN A 141 -7.59 5.33 0.22
N LEU A 142 -6.27 5.22 0.43
CA LEU A 142 -5.58 3.94 0.61
C LEU A 142 -6.04 3.20 1.87
N SER A 143 -6.39 3.93 2.94
CA SER A 143 -6.95 3.33 4.15
C SER A 143 -8.37 2.82 3.91
N ALA A 144 -9.21 3.56 3.19
CA ALA A 144 -10.56 3.12 2.84
C ALA A 144 -10.53 1.86 1.95
N ALA A 145 -9.65 1.84 0.94
CA ALA A 145 -9.52 0.69 0.04
C ALA A 145 -9.05 -0.58 0.78
N LEU A 146 -8.24 -0.43 1.83
CA LEU A 146 -7.74 -1.54 2.65
C LEU A 146 -8.84 -2.25 3.46
N ASP A 147 -9.98 -1.62 3.69
CA ASP A 147 -11.11 -2.20 4.44
C ASP A 147 -11.99 -3.14 3.59
N ALA A 148 -11.95 -3.03 2.25
CA ALA A 148 -12.80 -3.81 1.34
C ALA A 148 -12.77 -5.34 1.57
N PRO A 149 -11.63 -6.01 1.81
CA PRO A 149 -11.58 -7.43 2.18
C PRO A 149 -12.31 -7.76 3.48
N GLY A 150 -12.25 -6.84 4.46
CA GLY A 150 -12.96 -7.02 5.74
C GLY A 150 -14.46 -7.03 5.49
N THR A 151 -14.98 -6.00 4.82
CA THR A 151 -16.41 -5.89 4.51
C THR A 151 -16.91 -7.02 3.61
N CYS A 152 -16.10 -7.50 2.66
CA CYS A 152 -16.46 -8.66 1.83
C CYS A 152 -16.53 -9.96 2.66
N GLU A 153 -15.51 -10.28 3.46
CA GLU A 153 -15.54 -11.47 4.33
C GLU A 153 -16.66 -11.39 5.39
N ASP A 154 -16.88 -10.21 6.00
CA ASP A 154 -17.93 -9.99 7.00
C ASP A 154 -19.32 -10.24 6.42
N ALA A 155 -19.58 -9.83 5.17
CA ALA A 155 -20.86 -10.09 4.49
C ALA A 155 -21.20 -11.59 4.41
N PHE A 156 -20.19 -12.47 4.34
CA PHE A 156 -20.35 -13.93 4.42
C PHE A 156 -20.36 -14.45 5.87
N GLY A 157 -19.44 -13.96 6.71
CA GLY A 157 -19.29 -14.38 8.10
C GLY A 157 -20.52 -14.10 8.97
N GLU A 158 -21.18 -12.95 8.80
CA GLU A 158 -22.44 -12.62 9.50
C GLU A 158 -23.61 -13.57 9.17
N ALA A 159 -23.48 -14.35 8.08
CA ALA A 159 -24.47 -15.33 7.65
C ALA A 159 -24.04 -16.79 7.90
N ASP A 160 -22.96 -17.02 8.66
CA ASP A 160 -22.30 -18.34 8.85
C ASP A 160 -21.94 -19.03 7.51
N ASP A 161 -21.72 -18.26 6.43
CA ASP A 161 -21.28 -18.75 5.11
C ASP A 161 -19.77 -18.52 4.94
N THR A 162 -19.13 -19.35 4.11
CA THR A 162 -17.71 -19.17 3.76
C THR A 162 -17.59 -18.36 2.48
N SER A 163 -16.86 -17.26 2.54
CA SER A 163 -16.51 -16.45 1.39
C SER A 163 -15.74 -17.27 0.33
N PRO A 164 -16.12 -17.18 -0.96
CA PRO A 164 -15.36 -17.76 -2.06
C PRO A 164 -14.14 -16.92 -2.51
N LEU A 165 -13.81 -15.85 -1.77
CA LEU A 165 -12.82 -14.83 -2.11
C LEU A 165 -11.67 -14.72 -1.09
N ALA A 166 -11.68 -15.47 0.01
CA ALA A 166 -10.71 -15.34 1.11
C ALA A 166 -9.22 -15.37 0.69
N ALA A 167 -8.87 -16.05 -0.42
CA ALA A 167 -7.52 -16.04 -0.96
C ALA A 167 -7.21 -14.74 -1.73
N GLU A 168 -8.15 -14.27 -2.53
CA GLU A 168 -8.08 -13.00 -3.24
C GLU A 168 -8.03 -11.81 -2.27
N ASP A 169 -8.82 -11.86 -1.21
CA ASP A 169 -8.96 -10.88 -0.13
C ASP A 169 -7.70 -10.81 0.73
N ALA A 170 -7.17 -11.95 1.16
CA ALA A 170 -5.90 -12.02 1.89
C ALA A 170 -4.71 -11.52 1.05
N GLU A 171 -4.74 -11.68 -0.27
CA GLU A 171 -3.67 -11.19 -1.14
C GLU A 171 -3.79 -9.69 -1.43
N PHE A 172 -4.98 -9.20 -1.75
CA PHE A 172 -5.23 -7.77 -1.92
C PHE A 172 -4.86 -6.99 -0.64
N LYS A 173 -5.25 -7.49 0.54
CA LYS A 173 -4.94 -6.86 1.83
C LYS A 173 -3.44 -6.60 2.01
N LYS A 174 -2.56 -7.51 1.57
CA LYS A 174 -1.10 -7.30 1.65
C LYS A 174 -0.64 -6.17 0.74
N LEU A 175 -1.13 -6.13 -0.51
CA LEU A 175 -0.77 -5.13 -1.50
C LEU A 175 -1.25 -3.74 -1.09
N ALA A 176 -2.51 -3.61 -0.67
CA ALA A 176 -3.06 -2.37 -0.12
C ALA A 176 -2.32 -1.93 1.16
N THR A 177 -1.91 -2.87 2.04
CA THR A 177 -1.07 -2.54 3.21
C THR A 177 0.30 -1.99 2.81
N ILE A 178 0.95 -2.52 1.76
CA ILE A 178 2.21 -1.97 1.23
C ILE A 178 1.97 -0.54 0.71
N ALA A 179 0.95 -0.33 -0.12
CA ALA A 179 0.64 0.98 -0.68
C ALA A 179 0.41 2.02 0.43
N LEU A 180 -0.48 1.72 1.39
CA LEU A 180 -0.79 2.59 2.52
C LEU A 180 0.45 2.89 3.37
N ALA A 181 1.22 1.86 3.75
CA ALA A 181 2.37 2.04 4.64
C ALA A 181 3.50 2.85 3.98
N VAL A 182 3.77 2.64 2.68
CA VAL A 182 4.78 3.42 1.96
C VAL A 182 4.30 4.87 1.78
N ALA A 183 3.05 5.10 1.39
CA ALA A 183 2.49 6.46 1.28
C ALA A 183 2.48 7.21 2.62
N ALA A 184 2.00 6.57 3.69
CA ALA A 184 1.95 7.16 5.03
C ALA A 184 3.35 7.47 5.60
N SER A 185 4.41 6.76 5.17
CA SER A 185 5.79 7.06 5.57
C SER A 185 6.34 8.37 4.97
N LEU A 186 5.66 8.91 3.95
CA LEU A 186 6.02 10.18 3.31
C LEU A 186 5.31 11.38 3.96
N ALA A 187 4.18 11.14 4.64
CA ALA A 187 3.43 12.19 5.32
C ALA A 187 4.18 12.65 6.58
N PRO A 188 4.15 13.95 6.92
CA PRO A 188 4.70 14.41 8.18
C PRO A 188 3.94 13.76 9.36
N PRO A 189 4.61 13.50 10.49
CA PRO A 189 3.95 12.88 11.63
C PRO A 189 2.82 13.78 12.13
N SER A 190 1.57 13.30 12.00
CA SER A 190 0.38 14.02 12.42
C SER A 190 0.53 14.52 13.86
N SER A 191 0.53 15.84 14.04
CA SER A 191 0.63 16.43 15.37
C SER A 191 -0.51 15.90 16.25
N PRO A 192 -0.24 15.44 17.49
CA PRO A 192 -1.28 14.86 18.33
C PRO A 192 -2.36 15.90 18.61
N SER A 193 -3.58 15.61 18.19
CA SER A 193 -4.75 16.48 18.38
C SER A 193 -4.93 16.78 19.87
N THR A 194 -4.68 18.02 20.28
CA THR A 194 -4.82 18.45 21.68
C THR A 194 -6.25 18.16 22.15
N PRO A 195 -6.47 17.41 23.25
CA PRO A 195 -7.81 17.06 23.69
C PRO A 195 -8.61 18.32 24.04
N THR A 196 -9.72 18.56 23.33
CA THR A 196 -10.65 19.65 23.63
C THR A 196 -11.13 19.53 25.08
N PRO A 197 -10.95 20.55 25.94
CA PRO A 197 -11.35 20.45 27.34
C PRO A 197 -12.86 20.22 27.45
N ARG A 198 -13.26 19.07 28.00
CA ARG A 198 -14.67 18.77 28.27
C ARG A 198 -15.21 19.82 29.27
N PRO A 199 -16.31 20.54 28.95
CA PRO A 199 -16.83 21.57 29.85
C PRO A 199 -17.23 20.94 31.19
N ARG A 200 -16.78 21.56 32.28
CA ARG A 200 -17.07 21.12 33.64
C ARG A 200 -18.52 21.50 33.97
N ILE A 201 -19.42 20.51 33.98
CA ILE A 201 -20.79 20.70 34.46
C ILE A 201 -20.71 21.08 35.94
N ALA A 202 -21.22 22.25 36.29
CA ALA A 202 -21.41 22.65 37.68
C ALA A 202 -22.68 21.96 38.21
N GLY A 203 -22.55 21.33 39.38
CA GLY A 203 -23.68 20.89 40.21
C GLY A 203 -23.94 21.86 41.35
#